data_AF-A0A4P7ZRY5-F1
#
_entry.id   AF-A0A4P7ZRY5-F1
#
_cell.length_a   1.000
_cell.length_b   1.000
_cell.length_c   1.000
_cell.angle_alpha   90.00
_cell.angle_beta   90.00
_cell.angle_gamma   90.00
#
_symmetry.space_group_name_H-M   'P 1'
#
loop_
_entity.id
_entity.type
_entity.pdbx_description
1 polymer ?
#
loop_
_entity_poly.entity_id
_entity_poly.type
_entity_poly.pdbx_seq_one_letter_code
_entity_poly.pdbx_strand_id
1 'polypeptide(L)' 'MVLPVELIEAIKRRASEQGQSITGYVSELVRRDLGLSQSPHPRELAQQLDQLQTRVDQLEQRDEGL' A
#
# COMPACT_ATOMS: atom_id res chain seq x y z
N MET A 1 23.46 10.87 -10.84
CA MET A 1 24.02 11.09 -9.49
C MET A 1 24.00 9.76 -8.76
N VAL A 2 25.06 9.42 -8.02
CA VAL A 2 25.15 8.18 -7.21
C VAL A 2 25.03 8.57 -5.74
N LEU A 3 24.29 7.79 -4.95
CA LEU A 3 24.11 8.05 -3.52
C LEU A 3 25.41 7.78 -2.75
N PRO A 4 25.75 8.59 -1.73
CA PRO A 4 26.88 8.31 -0.84
C PRO A 4 26.72 6.95 -0.15
N VAL A 5 27.84 6.23 0.04
CA VAL A 5 27.85 4.88 0.63
C VAL A 5 27.21 4.86 2.01
N GLU A 6 27.52 5.85 2.84
CA GLU A 6 26.96 6.02 4.19
C GLU A 6 25.43 6.08 4.18
N LEU A 7 24.85 6.75 3.18
CA LEU A 7 23.41 6.86 3.01
C LEU A 7 22.80 5.50 2.61
N ILE A 8 23.47 4.76 1.73
CA ILE A 8 23.05 3.42 1.32
C ILE A 8 23.07 2.46 2.52
N GLU A 9 24.09 2.54 3.38
CA GLU A 9 24.16 1.73 4.60
C GLU A 9 23.07 2.07 5.60
N ALA A 10 22.80 3.36 5.80
CA ALA A 10 21.70 3.81 6.65
C ALA A 10 20.34 3.31 6.14
N ILE A 11 20.10 3.39 4.83
CA ILE A 11 18.90 2.87 4.17
C ILE A 11 18.79 1.35 4.36
N LYS A 12 19.89 0.61 4.14
CA LYS A 12 19.94 -0.85 4.34
C LYS A 12 19.56 -1.24 5.76
N ARG A 13 20.20 -0.62 6.76
CA ARG A 13 19.93 -0.91 8.17
C ARG A 13 18.45 -0.66 8.50
N ARG A 14 17.92 0.48 8.08
CA ARG A 14 16.53 0.86 8.38
C ARG A 14 15.49 0.00 7.65
N ALA A 15 15.79 -0.43 6.42
CA ALA A 15 14.96 -1.38 5.70
C ALA A 15 14.93 -2.74 6.43
N SER A 16 16.09 -3.23 6.89
CA SER A 16 16.19 -4.49 7.66
C SER A 16 15.45 -4.43 9.00
N GLU A 17 15.54 -3.31 9.74
CA GLU A 17 14.78 -3.09 10.98
C GLU A 17 13.26 -3.16 10.77
N GLN A 18 12.78 -2.82 9.57
CA GLN A 18 11.37 -2.87 9.19
C GLN A 18 10.98 -4.16 8.47
N GLY A 19 11.89 -5.13 8.34
CA GLY A 19 11.66 -6.38 7.60
C GLY A 19 11.42 -6.17 6.09
N GLN A 20 11.84 -5.03 5.55
CA GLN A 20 11.64 -4.66 4.14
C GLN A 20 12.92 -4.87 3.34
N SER A 21 12.76 -5.11 2.03
CA SER A 21 13.87 -4.97 1.08
C SER A 21 14.22 -3.49 0.89
N ILE A 22 15.46 -3.20 0.48
CA ILE A 22 15.91 -1.82 0.18
C ILE A 22 14.97 -1.15 -0.82
N THR A 23 14.64 -1.87 -1.90
CA THR A 23 13.73 -1.37 -2.96
C THR A 23 12.34 -1.09 -2.42
N GLY A 24 11.81 -1.96 -1.54
CA GLY A 24 10.51 -1.74 -0.89
C GLY A 24 10.51 -0.48 -0.04
N TYR A 25 11.53 -0.32 0.80
CA TYR A 25 11.69 0.84 1.67
C TYR A 25 11.83 2.16 0.89
N VAL A 26 12.64 2.18 -0.18
CA VAL A 26 12.79 3.37 -1.04
C VAL A 26 11.49 3.68 -1.78
N SER A 27 10.78 2.64 -2.26
CA SER A 27 9.48 2.84 -2.93
C SER A 27 8.43 3.41 -1.98
N GLU A 28 8.40 2.97 -0.72
CA GLU A 28 7.59 3.55 0.35
C GLU A 28 7.94 5.02 0.60
N LEU A 29 9.23 5.35 0.71
CA LEU A 29 9.68 6.74 0.90
C LEU A 29 9.23 7.66 -0.24
N VAL A 30 9.43 7.22 -1.49
CA VAL A 30 9.02 7.99 -2.68
C VAL A 30 7.50 8.12 -2.75
N ARG A 31 6.74 7.06 -2.43
CA ARG A 31 5.27 7.15 -2.39
C ARG A 31 4.78 8.15 -1.34
N ARG A 32 5.37 8.14 -0.14
CA ARG A 32 5.05 9.11 0.92
C ARG A 32 5.37 10.53 0.50
N ASP A 33 6.52 10.75 -0.13
CA ASP A 33 6.95 12.05 -0.64
C ASP A 33 5.98 12.59 -1.71
N LEU A 34 5.50 11.71 -2.59
CA LEU A 34 4.50 12.03 -3.61
C LEU A 34 3.08 12.18 -3.06
N GLY A 35 2.86 12.01 -1.75
CA GLY A 35 1.54 12.04 -1.13
C GLY A 35 0.62 10.89 -1.59
N LEU A 36 1.18 9.85 -2.21
CA LEU A 36 0.44 8.65 -2.58
C LEU A 36 0.17 7.87 -1.30
N SER A 37 -1.06 8.00 -0.77
CA SER A 37 -1.52 7.18 0.35
C SER A 37 -1.24 5.71 0.03
N GLN A 38 -0.77 4.96 1.03
CA GLN A 38 -0.42 3.55 0.89
C GLN A 38 -1.53 2.85 0.11
N SER A 39 -1.20 2.35 -1.09
CA SER A 39 -2.10 1.40 -1.74
C SER A 39 -2.30 0.28 -0.73
N PRO A 40 -3.54 0.02 -0.28
CA PRO A 40 -3.78 -0.94 0.77
C PRO A 40 -3.11 -2.25 0.38
N HIS A 41 -2.55 -2.96 1.36
CA HIS A 41 -1.91 -4.23 1.08
C HIS A 41 -2.86 -5.09 0.24
N PRO A 42 -2.39 -5.93 -0.70
CA PRO A 42 -3.27 -6.66 -1.62
C PRO A 42 -4.40 -7.43 -0.90
N ARG A 43 -4.14 -7.88 0.34
CA ARG A 43 -5.14 -8.48 1.23
C ARG A 43 -6.18 -7.49 1.76
N GLU A 44 -5.77 -6.30 2.16
CA GLU A 44 -6.68 -5.24 2.61
C GLU A 44 -7.53 -4.72 1.44
N LEU A 45 -6.96 -4.60 0.24
CA LEU A 45 -7.70 -4.26 -0.97
C LEU A 45 -8.76 -5.33 -1.29
N ALA A 46 -8.41 -6.62 -1.19
CA ALA A 46 -9.35 -7.71 -1.39
C ALA A 46 -10.50 -7.68 -0.38
N GLN A 47 -10.21 -7.38 0.90
CA GLN A 47 -11.24 -7.21 1.92
C GLN A 47 -12.15 -6.01 1.67
N GLN A 48 -11.59 -4.88 1.22
CA GLN A 48 -12.37 -3.69 0.86
C GLN A 48 -13.26 -3.94 -0.36
N LEU A 49 -12.77 -4.68 -1.36
CA LEU A 49 -13.55 -5.08 -2.53
C LEU A 49 -14.70 -6.01 -2.15
N ASP A 50 -14.47 -6.99 -1.28
CA ASP A 50 -15.51 -7.92 -0.80
C ASP A 50 -16.62 -7.19 -0.02
N GLN A 51 -16.23 -6.25 0.84
CA GLN A 51 -17.18 -5.37 1.54
C GLN A 51 -17.97 -4.47 0.58
N LEU A 52 -17.31 -3.96 -0.46
CA LEU A 52 -17.97 -3.12 -1.46
C LEU A 52 -18.97 -3.94 -2.29
N GLN A 53 -18.59 -5.13 -2.73
CA GLN A 53 -19.45 -6.05 -3.47
C GLN A 53 -20.71 -6.38 -2.67
N THR A 54 -20.55 -6.74 -1.39
CA THR A 54 -21.67 -7.03 -0.50
C THR A 54 -22.65 -5.86 -0.38
N ARG A 55 -22.14 -4.62 -0.37
CA ARG A 55 -22.99 -3.42 -0.28
C ARG A 55 -23.71 -3.14 -1.59
N VAL A 56 -23.09 -3.40 -2.74
CA VAL A 56 -23.71 -3.28 -4.05
C VAL A 56 -24.83 -4.31 -4.20
N ASP A 57 -24.57 -5.57 -3.87
CA ASP A 57 -25.58 -6.64 -3.95
C ASP A 57 -26.81 -6.33 -3.08
N GLN A 58 -26.60 -5.75 -1.88
CA GLN A 58 -27.69 -5.31 -1.00
C GLN A 58 -28.49 -4.11 -1.55
N LEU A 59 -27.84 -3.25 -2.33
CA LEU A 59 -28.48 -2.10 -2.97
C LEU A 59 -29.28 -2.55 -4.20
N GLU A 60 -28.73 -3.47 -5.00
CA GLU A 60 -29.41 -4.06 -6.17
C GLU A 60 -30.67 -4.82 -5.75
N GLN A 61 -30.60 -5.64 -4.69
CA GLN A 61 -31.77 -6.34 -4.13
C GLN A 61 -32.85 -5.39 -3.60
N ARG A 62 -32.46 -4.18 -3.19
CA ARG A 62 -33.40 -3.15 -2.74
C ARG A 62 -34.09 -2.43 -3.89
N ASP A 63 -33.39 -2.27 -5.01
CA ASP A 63 -33.91 -1.62 -6.22
C ASP A 63 -34.80 -2.56 -7.05
N GLU A 64 -34.53 -3.87 -7.06
CA GLU A 64 -35.39 -4.89 -7.70
C GLU A 64 -36.73 -5.14 -6.97
N GLY A 65 -36.93 -4.55 -5.80
CA GLY A 65 -38.14 -4.67 -4.98
C GLY A 65 -39.20 -3.57 -5.19
N LEU A 66 -38.99 -2.64 -6.13
CA LEU A 66 -39.91 -1.56 -6.52
C LEU A 66 -40.51 -1.81 -7.91
#